data_AF-A0A3L7T3V0-F1
#
_entry.id   AF-A0A3L7T3V0-F1
#
_cell.length_a   1.000
_cell.length_b   1.000
_cell.length_c   1.000
_cell.angle_alpha   90.00
_cell.angle_beta   90.00
_cell.angle_gamma   90.00
#
_symmetry.space_group_name_H-M   'P 1'
#
loop_
_entity.id
_entity.type
_entity.pdbx_description
1 polymer ?
#
loop_
_entity_poly.entity_id
_entity_poly.type
_entity_poly.pdbx_seq_one_letter_code
_entity_poly.pdbx_strand_id
1 'polypeptide(L)'
;MTVENLMPETPDLHQEPDFEALRARAFNLRWASVAPDVIPLTAADPDLPVARVVTNAISEYVRTRHLCYGPPMGLDQYRGAVARHFTREKNA
;
A
#
# COMPACT_ATOMS: atom_id res chain seq x y z
N MET A 1 -18.72 -5.08 24.47
CA MET A 1 -18.34 -4.50 23.17
C MET A 1 -17.72 -5.64 22.38
N THR A 2 -18.49 -6.26 21.49
CA THR A 2 -18.06 -7.46 20.75
C THR A 2 -17.01 -7.11 19.70
N VAL A 3 -16.08 -8.03 19.46
CA VAL A 3 -14.96 -7.96 18.53
C VAL A 3 -15.37 -7.98 17.04
N GLU A 4 -16.66 -7.81 16.75
CA GLU A 4 -17.24 -7.88 15.41
C GLU A 4 -17.05 -6.60 14.59
N ASN A 5 -16.62 -5.50 15.21
CA ASN A 5 -16.43 -4.20 14.53
C ASN A 5 -15.00 -3.91 14.03
N LEU A 6 -14.11 -4.92 14.01
CA LEU A 6 -12.70 -4.72 13.62
C LEU A 6 -12.36 -5.13 12.18
N MET A 7 -13.36 -5.41 11.35
CA MET A 7 -13.17 -5.52 9.90
C MET A 7 -13.76 -4.25 9.29
N PRO A 8 -12.92 -3.28 8.83
CA PRO A 8 -13.46 -2.15 8.09
C PRO A 8 -14.19 -2.68 6.85
N GLU A 9 -15.20 -1.92 6.41
CA GLU A 9 -15.88 -1.98 5.10
C GLU A 9 -15.07 -2.76 4.06
N THR A 10 -15.73 -3.70 3.37
CA THR A 10 -15.19 -4.56 2.31
C THR A 10 -14.03 -3.86 1.60
N PRO A 11 -12.81 -4.41 1.61
CA PRO A 11 -11.68 -3.76 0.95
C PRO A 11 -12.09 -3.45 -0.49
N ASP A 12 -11.63 -2.30 -0.99
CA ASP A 12 -11.89 -1.86 -2.34
C ASP A 12 -11.15 -2.79 -3.31
N LEU A 13 -11.75 -3.96 -3.58
CA LEU A 13 -11.11 -5.11 -4.24
C LEU A 13 -11.11 -4.98 -5.76
N HIS A 14 -11.83 -3.99 -6.30
CA HIS A 14 -11.99 -3.77 -7.74
C HIS A 14 -11.73 -2.29 -8.05
N GLN A 15 -10.48 -1.88 -7.92
CA GLN A 15 -10.05 -0.56 -8.35
C GLN A 15 -9.52 -0.64 -9.79
N GLU A 16 -9.89 0.34 -10.61
CA GLU A 16 -9.26 0.53 -11.92
C GLU A 16 -7.95 1.33 -11.77
N PRO A 17 -6.99 1.18 -12.69
CA PRO A 17 -5.81 2.02 -12.72
C PRO A 17 -6.16 3.50 -12.91
N ASP A 18 -5.54 4.37 -12.12
CA ASP A 18 -5.58 5.82 -12.34
C ASP A 18 -4.53 6.20 -13.39
N PHE A 19 -4.89 6.09 -14.66
CA PHE A 19 -3.96 6.38 -15.76
C PHE A 19 -3.47 7.84 -15.78
N GLU A 20 -4.26 8.79 -15.26
CA GLU A 20 -3.82 10.18 -15.17
C GLU A 20 -2.67 10.31 -14.17
N ALA A 21 -2.84 9.78 -12.95
CA ALA A 21 -1.79 9.76 -11.95
C ALA A 21 -0.57 8.96 -12.41
N LEU A 22 -0.77 7.80 -13.05
CA LEU A 22 0.32 6.96 -13.56
C LEU A 22 1.10 7.66 -14.68
N ARG A 23 0.43 8.33 -15.63
CA ARG A 23 1.10 9.11 -16.70
C ARG A 23 1.87 10.31 -16.15
N ALA A 24 1.48 10.85 -15.00
CA ALA A 24 2.18 11.96 -14.36
C ALA A 24 3.36 11.52 -13.47
N ARG A 25 3.34 10.29 -12.92
CA ARG A 25 4.22 9.89 -11.81
C ARG A 25 5.02 8.61 -12.04
N ALA A 26 4.52 7.67 -12.84
CA ALA A 26 5.15 6.37 -13.04
C ALA A 26 6.21 6.43 -14.15
N PHE A 27 7.39 6.97 -13.81
CA PHE A 27 8.57 6.95 -14.68
C PHE A 27 9.27 5.59 -14.63
N ASN A 28 10.42 5.45 -15.30
CA ASN A 28 11.25 4.24 -15.34
C ASN A 28 10.63 3.10 -16.16
N LEU A 29 10.43 3.35 -17.47
CA LEU A 29 9.82 2.41 -18.44
C LEU A 29 8.34 2.09 -18.18
N ARG A 30 7.69 2.92 -17.36
CA ARG A 30 6.28 2.79 -16.95
C ARG A 30 5.43 3.85 -17.67
N TRP A 31 4.16 3.99 -17.29
CA TRP A 31 3.16 4.80 -18.00
C TRP A 31 3.63 6.22 -18.36
N ALA A 32 4.40 6.91 -17.51
CA ALA A 32 4.91 8.25 -17.81
C ALA A 32 6.03 8.28 -18.88
N SER A 33 6.62 7.14 -19.22
CA SER A 33 7.80 7.03 -20.10
C SER A 33 7.53 6.39 -21.47
N VAL A 34 6.31 5.94 -21.73
CA VAL A 34 5.92 5.29 -23.01
C VAL A 34 4.92 6.15 -23.77
N ALA A 35 4.74 5.90 -25.07
CA ALA A 35 3.74 6.62 -25.87
C ALA A 35 2.29 6.37 -25.36
N PRO A 36 1.33 7.25 -25.68
CA PRO A 36 -0.06 7.13 -25.23
C PRO A 36 -0.73 5.78 -25.56
N ASP A 37 -0.35 5.20 -26.70
CA ASP A 37 -0.87 3.96 -27.27
C ASP A 37 -0.06 2.71 -26.88
N VAL A 38 0.95 2.85 -26.03
CA VAL A 38 1.83 1.75 -25.59
C VAL A 38 1.48 1.32 -24.17
N ILE A 39 1.31 0.00 -23.97
CA ILE A 39 1.14 -0.63 -22.66
C ILE A 39 2.50 -1.10 -22.13
N PRO A 40 2.98 -0.60 -20.97
CA PRO A 40 4.29 -0.94 -20.43
C PRO A 40 4.26 -2.27 -19.66
N LEU A 41 4.66 -3.37 -20.32
CA LEU A 41 4.68 -4.73 -19.73
C LEU A 41 6.07 -5.17 -19.23
N THR A 42 7.00 -4.25 -19.05
CA THR A 42 8.41 -4.56 -18.75
C THR A 42 8.77 -4.48 -17.27
N ALA A 43 8.09 -3.63 -16.49
CA ALA A 43 8.43 -3.37 -15.09
C ALA A 43 7.28 -3.75 -14.14
N ALA A 44 7.62 -4.42 -13.04
CA ALA A 44 6.71 -5.00 -12.04
C ALA A 44 6.29 -4.00 -10.94
N ASP A 45 5.93 -2.80 -11.36
CA ASP A 45 5.36 -1.76 -10.50
C ASP A 45 3.82 -1.83 -10.60
N PRO A 46 3.05 -1.73 -9.49
CA PRO A 46 1.61 -1.90 -9.53
C PRO A 46 0.88 -0.76 -10.25
N ASP A 47 -0.15 -1.11 -11.02
CA ASP A 47 -1.06 -0.14 -11.66
C ASP A 47 -2.24 0.27 -10.76
N LEU A 48 -2.51 -0.54 -9.74
CA LEU A 48 -3.64 -0.33 -8.85
C LEU A 48 -3.28 0.64 -7.73
N PRO A 49 -4.23 1.49 -7.30
CA PRO A 49 -4.01 2.34 -6.16
C PRO A 49 -3.75 1.52 -4.89
N VAL A 50 -2.91 2.06 -4.02
CA VAL A 50 -2.66 1.46 -2.71
C VAL A 50 -3.91 1.53 -1.84
N ALA A 51 -4.16 0.49 -1.04
CA ALA A 51 -5.33 0.43 -0.16
C ALA A 51 -5.44 1.66 0.75
N ARG A 52 -6.66 2.22 0.88
CA ARG A 52 -6.92 3.46 1.66
C ARG A 52 -6.43 3.42 3.11
N VAL A 53 -6.48 2.23 3.74
CA VAL A 53 -5.94 2.02 5.10
C VAL A 53 -4.46 2.39 5.21
N VAL A 54 -3.66 2.14 4.16
CA VAL A 54 -2.23 2.48 4.14
C VAL A 54 -2.02 3.98 4.03
N THR A 55 -2.69 4.64 3.07
CA THR A 55 -2.55 6.10 2.87
C THR A 55 -3.09 6.89 4.05
N ASN A 56 -4.18 6.44 4.68
CA ASN A 56 -4.70 7.02 5.91
C ASN A 56 -3.72 6.87 7.08
N ALA A 57 -3.11 5.70 7.26
CA ALA A 57 -2.12 5.47 8.32
C ALA A 57 -0.86 6.33 8.15
N ILE A 58 -0.36 6.46 6.92
CA ILE A 58 0.77 7.35 6.59
C ILE A 58 0.39 8.80 6.89
N SER A 59 -0.77 9.24 6.40
CA SER A 59 -1.27 10.60 6.60
C SER A 59 -1.40 10.93 8.08
N GLU A 60 -1.93 10.01 8.88
CA GLU A 60 -2.05 10.15 10.34
C GLU A 60 -0.66 10.27 10.99
N TYR A 61 0.24 9.34 10.67
CA TYR A 61 1.59 9.32 11.24
C TYR A 61 2.33 10.65 11.04
N VAL A 62 2.29 11.20 9.81
CA VAL A 62 3.01 12.44 9.48
C VAL A 62 2.41 13.70 10.12
N ARG A 63 1.18 13.67 10.66
CA ARG A 63 0.59 14.81 11.39
C ARG A 63 1.38 15.18 12.65
N THR A 64 2.10 14.22 13.24
CA THR A 64 2.96 14.45 14.40
C THR A 64 4.21 15.28 14.06
N ARG A 65 4.55 15.42 12.77
CA ARG A 65 5.71 16.18 12.26
C ARG A 65 7.06 15.79 12.85
N HIS A 66 7.19 14.55 13.31
CA HIS A 66 8.44 13.97 13.79
C HIS A 66 8.66 12.61 13.14
N LEU A 67 9.72 12.48 12.33
CA LEU A 67 10.09 11.27 11.60
C LEU A 67 11.42 10.74 12.12
N CYS A 68 11.41 10.30 13.37
CA CYS A 68 12.61 9.87 14.09
C CYS A 68 13.05 8.46 13.68
N TYR A 69 14.31 8.12 13.98
CA TYR A 69 14.78 6.74 13.88
C TYR A 69 13.95 5.80 14.75
N GLY A 70 13.61 4.65 14.17
CA GLY A 70 13.08 3.52 14.92
C GLY A 70 14.20 2.70 15.58
N PRO A 71 13.83 1.72 16.42
CA PRO A 71 14.78 0.74 16.94
C PRO A 71 15.44 -0.05 15.79
N PRO A 72 16.70 -0.50 15.94
CA PRO A 72 17.47 -1.15 14.86
C PRO A 72 16.83 -2.45 14.35
N MET A 73 16.03 -3.12 15.18
CA MET A 73 15.33 -4.36 14.82
C MET A 73 13.93 -4.12 14.22
N GLY A 74 13.54 -2.86 14.01
CA GLY A 74 12.19 -2.48 13.60
C GLY A 74 11.19 -2.42 14.77
N LEU A 75 10.04 -1.77 14.53
CA LEU A 75 9.02 -1.55 15.55
C LEU A 75 8.40 -2.87 16.01
N ASP A 76 8.27 -3.06 17.33
CA ASP A 76 7.67 -4.27 17.92
C ASP A 76 6.25 -4.53 17.41
N GLN A 77 5.47 -3.45 17.27
CA GLN A 77 4.10 -3.52 16.75
C GLN A 77 4.08 -4.06 15.32
N TYR A 78 5.01 -3.63 14.47
CA TYR A 78 5.13 -4.08 13.09
C TYR A 78 5.54 -5.56 13.03
N ARG A 79 6.59 -5.94 13.78
CA ARG A 79 7.04 -7.35 13.86
C ARG A 79 5.91 -8.27 14.32
N GLY A 80 5.16 -7.86 15.35
CA GLY A 80 4.01 -8.61 15.85
C GLY A 80 2.87 -8.71 14.83
N ALA A 81 2.60 -7.65 14.05
CA ALA A 81 1.58 -7.67 13.01
C ALA A 81 1.94 -8.65 11.89
N VAL A 82 3.18 -8.62 11.41
CA VAL A 82 3.69 -9.53 10.39
C VAL A 82 3.65 -10.98 10.88
N ALA A 83 4.12 -11.25 12.10
CA ALA A 83 4.06 -12.59 12.69
C ALA A 83 2.63 -13.12 12.75
N ARG A 84 1.67 -12.31 13.22
CA ARG A 84 0.25 -12.69 13.26
C ARG A 84 -0.32 -12.97 11.88
N HIS A 85 0.00 -12.16 10.88
CA HIS A 85 -0.46 -12.38 9.51
C HIS A 85 0.05 -13.73 8.97
N PHE A 86 1.35 -13.99 9.07
CA PHE A 86 1.89 -15.28 8.63
C PHE A 86 1.35 -16.46 9.44
N THR A 87 1.12 -16.34 10.74
CA THR A 87 0.51 -17.42 11.53
C THR A 87 -0.91 -17.74 11.09
N ARG A 88 -1.68 -16.73 10.68
CA ARG A 88 -3.08 -16.90 10.23
C ARG A 88 -3.16 -17.43 8.80
N GLU A 89 -2.38 -16.86 7.89
CA GLU A 89 -2.52 -17.11 6.44
C GLU A 89 -1.59 -18.20 5.91
N LYS A 90 -0.45 -18.48 6.57
CA LYS A 90 0.54 -19.48 6.10
C LYS A 90 0.18 -20.93 6.46
N ASN A 91 -0.94 -21.14 7.17
CA ASN A 91 -1.47 -22.47 7.52
C ASN A 91 -2.86 -22.73 6.87
N ALA A 92 -3.25 -21.95 5.86
CA ALA A 92 -4.47 -22.17 5.07
C ALA A 92 -4.17 -22.95 3.79
#